data_AF-A0A2U9NJH1-F1
#
_entry.id   AF-A0A2U9NJH1-F1
#
_cell.length_a   1.000
_cell.length_b   1.000
_cell.length_c   1.000
_cell.angle_alpha   90.00
_cell.angle_beta   90.00
_cell.angle_gamma   90.00
#
_symmetry.space_group_name_H-M   'P 1'
#
loop_
_entity.id
_entity.type
_entity.pdbx_description
1 polymer ?
#
loop_
_entity_poly.entity_id
_entity_poly.type
_entity_poly.pdbx_seq_one_letter_code
_entity_poly.pdbx_strand_id
1 'polypeptide(L)'
;KKKADLAIGDLTVTSDREKYVDFTLQFMTLGIKILYRKPEPAPPSLFLFVSPFAIGVWILVGVAFLFVSLAFFIMGRLSPSEWTNPYPCIEEPDYYINQFNLRNCLWFTAAGLTQQGTDIAPIGISTRTGAGVWWFFVLIMVSSYTANLAAFLTVETLVTSFNSLEELAEQTEIKYGAKRDGATANYFKVNSRSNQ
;
A
#
# COMPACT_ATOMS: atom_id res chain seq x y z
N LYS A 1 -27.22 -20.53 56.08
CA LYS A 1 -26.20 -21.50 55.64
C LYS A 1 -24.82 -20.87 55.84
N LYS A 2 -24.04 -21.27 56.85
CA LYS A 2 -22.61 -20.93 57.02
C LYS A 2 -21.83 -22.24 56.85
N LYS A 3 -21.30 -22.47 55.65
CA LYS A 3 -20.57 -23.72 55.31
C LYS A 3 -19.06 -23.52 55.17
N ALA A 4 -18.60 -22.28 55.09
CA ALA A 4 -17.20 -21.90 54.97
C ALA A 4 -16.98 -20.54 55.66
N ASP A 5 -15.83 -20.38 56.31
CA ASP A 5 -15.45 -19.18 57.05
C ASP A 5 -14.61 -18.20 56.21
N LEU A 6 -13.92 -18.70 55.17
CA LEU A 6 -13.11 -17.93 54.25
C LEU A 6 -13.16 -18.54 52.85
N ALA A 7 -13.13 -17.70 51.82
CA ALA A 7 -12.99 -18.12 50.43
C ALA A 7 -11.81 -17.38 49.78
N ILE A 8 -10.83 -18.14 49.28
CA ILE A 8 -9.69 -17.62 48.52
C ILE A 8 -9.82 -18.13 47.08
N GLY A 9 -9.89 -17.21 46.12
CA GLY A 9 -10.02 -17.55 44.71
C GLY A 9 -10.22 -16.33 43.84
N ASP A 10 -10.44 -16.57 42.54
CA ASP A 10 -10.76 -15.52 41.57
C ASP A 10 -12.21 -15.04 41.77
N LEU A 11 -12.37 -14.10 42.70
CA LEU A 11 -13.66 -13.54 43.07
C LEU A 11 -13.67 -12.02 42.83
N THR A 12 -14.41 -11.61 41.80
CA THR A 12 -14.63 -10.19 41.51
C THR A 12 -15.45 -9.52 42.61
N VAL A 13 -14.95 -8.42 43.15
CA VAL A 13 -15.68 -7.54 44.09
C VAL A 13 -16.77 -6.80 43.31
N THR A 14 -18.02 -6.90 43.77
CA THR A 14 -19.19 -6.26 43.13
C THR A 14 -20.15 -5.79 44.22
N SER A 15 -20.88 -4.68 43.99
CA SER A 15 -21.83 -4.12 44.97
C SER A 15 -22.87 -5.14 45.47
N ASP A 16 -23.36 -6.05 44.61
CA ASP A 16 -24.33 -7.05 45.03
C ASP A 16 -23.76 -8.15 45.94
N ARG A 17 -22.46 -8.43 45.85
CA ARG A 17 -21.78 -9.40 46.73
C ARG A 17 -21.42 -8.78 48.07
N GLU A 18 -21.00 -7.51 48.05
CA GLU A 18 -20.64 -6.74 49.24
C GLU A 18 -21.80 -6.60 50.24
N LYS A 19 -23.05 -6.69 49.78
CA LYS A 19 -24.25 -6.74 50.65
C LYS A 19 -24.32 -7.98 51.55
N TYR A 20 -23.61 -9.06 51.21
CA TYR A 20 -23.71 -10.35 51.90
C TYR A 20 -22.39 -10.83 52.49
N VAL A 21 -21.24 -10.34 52.00
CA VAL A 21 -19.90 -10.73 52.45
C VAL A 21 -18.95 -9.53 52.43
N ASP A 22 -18.01 -9.50 53.38
CA ASP A 22 -16.94 -8.50 53.42
C ASP A 22 -15.74 -8.95 52.58
N PHE A 23 -15.07 -8.00 51.92
CA PHE A 23 -13.87 -8.23 51.12
C PHE A 23 -12.65 -7.55 51.74
N THR A 24 -11.46 -8.09 51.48
CA THR A 24 -10.19 -7.41 51.74
C THR A 24 -9.92 -6.34 50.68
N LEU A 25 -8.87 -5.54 50.88
CA LEU A 25 -8.34 -4.68 49.82
C LEU A 25 -8.01 -5.51 48.57
N GLN A 26 -8.27 -4.93 47.40
CA GLN A 26 -8.00 -5.55 46.11
C GLN A 26 -6.49 -5.71 45.93
N PHE A 27 -6.04 -6.93 45.65
CA PHE A 27 -4.62 -7.22 45.39
C PHE A 27 -4.26 -7.23 43.90
N MET A 28 -5.27 -7.26 43.01
CA MET A 28 -5.10 -7.27 41.56
C MET A 28 -6.23 -6.49 40.87
N THR A 29 -5.86 -5.57 39.97
CA THR A 29 -6.82 -4.80 39.17
C THR A 29 -6.95 -5.41 37.77
N LEU A 30 -8.12 -5.94 37.45
CA LEU A 30 -8.47 -6.49 36.15
C LEU A 30 -9.65 -5.72 35.55
N GLY A 31 -9.78 -5.77 34.22
CA GLY A 31 -10.89 -5.17 33.48
C GLY A 31 -11.54 -6.16 32.52
N ILE A 32 -12.70 -5.79 31.99
CA ILE A 32 -13.38 -6.56 30.95
C ILE A 32 -12.57 -6.43 29.66
N LYS A 33 -12.14 -7.57 29.10
CA LYS A 33 -11.44 -7.65 27.82
C LYS A 33 -12.19 -8.59 26.88
N ILE A 34 -12.10 -8.33 25.58
CA ILE A 34 -12.61 -9.22 24.55
C ILE A 34 -11.48 -10.10 24.05
N LEU A 35 -11.77 -11.39 23.92
CA LEU A 35 -10.90 -12.35 23.26
C LEU A 35 -11.59 -12.79 21.97
N TYR A 36 -10.87 -12.69 20.86
CA TYR A 36 -11.32 -13.17 19.55
C TYR A 36 -10.16 -13.86 18.83
N ARG A 37 -10.49 -14.58 17.76
CA ARG A 37 -9.50 -15.32 16.96
C ARG A 37 -8.52 -14.33 16.32
N LYS A 38 -7.22 -14.65 16.35
CA LYS A 38 -6.20 -13.88 15.64
C LYS A 38 -6.61 -13.75 14.16
N PRO A 39 -6.67 -12.53 13.58
CA PRO A 39 -6.99 -12.35 12.18
C PRO A 39 -5.94 -13.05 11.32
N GLU A 40 -6.40 -13.68 10.24
CA GLU A 40 -5.52 -14.27 9.24
C GLU A 40 -5.05 -13.19 8.26
N PRO A 41 -3.81 -13.28 7.75
CA PRO A 41 -3.33 -12.36 6.73
C PRO A 41 -4.22 -12.47 5.48
N ALA A 42 -4.55 -11.32 4.89
CA ALA A 42 -5.34 -11.30 3.67
C ALA A 42 -4.62 -12.06 2.54
N PRO A 43 -5.35 -12.80 1.69
CA PRO A 43 -4.74 -13.42 0.52
C PRO A 43 -4.15 -12.35 -0.39
N PRO A 44 -2.99 -12.61 -1.05
CA PRO A 44 -2.36 -11.63 -1.92
C PRO A 44 -3.29 -11.28 -3.08
N SER A 45 -3.49 -9.99 -3.32
CA SER A 45 -4.29 -9.52 -4.45
C SER A 45 -3.53 -9.72 -5.78
N LEU A 46 -4.25 -10.04 -6.86
CA LEU A 46 -3.65 -10.26 -8.18
C LEU A 46 -2.93 -9.01 -8.73
N PHE A 47 -3.36 -7.82 -8.31
CA PHE A 47 -2.81 -6.53 -8.75
C PHE A 47 -1.83 -5.92 -7.75
N LEU A 48 -1.28 -6.73 -6.83
CA LEU A 48 -0.34 -6.25 -5.82
C LEU A 48 0.88 -5.58 -6.45
N PHE A 49 1.29 -5.96 -7.65
CA PHE A 49 2.38 -5.30 -8.38
C PHE A 49 2.06 -3.85 -8.79
N VAL A 50 0.79 -3.44 -8.92
CA VAL A 50 0.41 -2.05 -9.25
C VAL A 50 0.34 -1.17 -8.00
N SER A 51 0.15 -1.79 -6.83
CA SER A 51 -0.02 -1.12 -5.53
C SER A 51 1.13 -0.22 -5.04
N PRO A 52 2.41 -0.41 -5.43
CA PRO A 52 3.51 0.43 -4.92
C PRO A 52 3.39 1.90 -5.28
N PHE A 53 2.63 2.21 -6.34
CA PHE A 53 2.32 3.57 -6.76
C PHE A 53 0.81 3.79 -6.81
N ALA A 54 0.39 4.97 -6.34
CA ALA A 54 -0.99 5.41 -6.50
C ALA A 54 -1.34 5.57 -7.98
N ILE A 55 -2.62 5.36 -8.32
CA ILE A 55 -3.11 5.49 -9.71
C ILE A 55 -2.78 6.84 -10.34
N GLY A 56 -2.76 7.92 -9.55
CA GLY A 56 -2.37 9.25 -10.02
C GLY A 56 -0.92 9.31 -10.52
N VAL A 57 0.02 8.62 -9.85
CA VAL A 57 1.42 8.55 -10.28
C VAL A 57 1.54 7.78 -11.59
N TRP A 58 0.79 6.68 -11.75
CA TRP A 58 0.76 5.92 -13.00
C TRP A 58 0.27 6.76 -14.19
N ILE A 59 -0.76 7.57 -13.98
CA ILE A 59 -1.25 8.50 -15.01
C ILE A 59 -0.17 9.52 -15.36
N LEU A 60 0.50 10.11 -14.36
CA LEU A 60 1.60 11.06 -14.58
C LEU A 60 2.77 10.44 -15.35
N VAL A 61 3.14 9.19 -15.06
CA VAL A 61 4.16 8.45 -15.81
C VAL A 61 3.74 8.26 -17.26
N GLY A 62 2.48 7.90 -17.52
CA GLY A 62 1.95 7.78 -18.89
C GLY A 62 1.98 9.10 -19.66
N VAL A 63 1.60 10.21 -19.01
CA VAL A 63 1.65 11.55 -19.61
C VAL A 63 3.09 11.97 -19.87
N ALA A 64 4.00 11.78 -18.91
CA ALA A 64 5.41 12.09 -19.05
C ALA A 64 6.06 11.28 -20.19
N PHE A 65 5.73 9.99 -20.30
CA PHE A 65 6.17 9.12 -21.38
C PHE A 65 5.77 9.67 -22.77
N LEU A 66 4.50 10.06 -22.95
CA LEU A 66 4.03 10.62 -24.23
C LEU A 66 4.70 11.97 -24.51
N PHE A 67 4.82 12.83 -23.50
CA PHE A 67 5.45 14.13 -23.62
C PHE A 67 6.92 14.02 -24.05
N VAL A 68 7.70 13.15 -23.39
CA VAL A 68 9.11 12.94 -23.70
C VAL A 68 9.29 12.31 -25.08
N SER A 69 8.42 11.38 -25.47
CA SER A 69 8.44 10.79 -26.81
C SER A 69 8.21 11.83 -27.90
N LEU A 70 7.26 12.75 -27.69
CA LEU A 70 7.02 13.86 -28.59
C LEU A 70 8.19 14.86 -28.59
N ALA A 71 8.79 15.14 -27.44
CA ALA A 71 9.96 16.00 -27.33
C ALA A 71 11.14 15.42 -28.13
N PHE A 72 11.40 14.12 -28.06
CA PHE A 72 12.42 13.47 -28.89
C PHE A 72 12.10 13.52 -30.38
N PHE A 73 10.83 13.38 -30.76
CA PHE A 73 10.43 13.53 -32.15
C PHE A 73 10.72 14.95 -32.66
N ILE A 74 10.39 15.98 -31.89
CA ILE A 74 10.65 17.38 -32.25
C ILE A 74 12.16 17.66 -32.28
N MET A 75 12.91 17.27 -31.23
CA MET A 75 14.36 17.45 -31.17
C MET A 75 15.09 16.74 -32.30
N GLY A 76 14.66 15.52 -32.64
CA GLY A 76 15.21 14.76 -33.76
C GLY A 76 15.01 15.47 -35.10
N ARG A 77 13.87 16.14 -35.31
CA ARG A 77 13.60 16.91 -36.54
C ARG A 77 14.33 18.25 -36.59
N LEU A 78 14.46 18.93 -35.45
CA LEU A 78 15.12 20.24 -35.37
C LEU A 78 16.65 20.15 -35.38
N SER A 79 17.25 19.03 -34.94
CA SER A 79 18.70 18.88 -34.87
C SER A 79 19.26 18.40 -36.22
N PRO A 80 20.02 19.23 -36.96
CA PRO A 80 20.58 18.82 -38.26
C PRO A 80 21.57 17.65 -38.13
N SER A 81 22.21 17.52 -36.97
CA SER A 81 23.17 16.44 -36.66
C SER A 81 22.56 15.04 -36.62
N GLU A 82 21.24 14.91 -36.53
CA GLU A 82 20.53 13.63 -36.51
C GLU A 82 20.16 13.13 -37.91
N TRP A 83 20.30 14.00 -38.92
CA TRP A 83 20.08 13.64 -40.31
C TRP A 83 21.35 13.02 -40.86
N THR A 84 21.33 11.70 -41.09
CA THR A 84 22.48 10.95 -41.56
C THR A 84 22.34 10.60 -43.03
N ASN A 85 23.47 10.59 -43.72
CA ASN A 85 23.56 10.09 -45.09
C ASN A 85 23.54 8.55 -45.04
N PRO A 86 22.57 7.87 -45.70
CA PRO A 86 22.55 6.42 -45.78
C PRO A 86 23.77 5.82 -46.48
N TYR A 87 24.41 6.56 -47.38
CA TYR A 87 25.57 6.12 -48.16
C TYR A 87 26.79 7.00 -47.85
N PRO A 88 27.63 6.62 -46.87
CA PRO A 88 28.77 7.44 -46.44
C PRO A 88 29.84 7.66 -47.51
N CYS A 89 29.80 6.89 -48.61
CA CYS A 89 30.74 7.00 -49.74
C CYS A 89 30.32 8.03 -50.81
N ILE A 90 29.13 8.65 -50.69
CA ILE A 90 28.62 9.65 -51.63
C ILE A 90 28.58 11.00 -50.89
N GLU A 91 29.35 11.99 -51.34
CA GLU A 91 29.46 13.30 -50.67
C GLU A 91 28.16 14.13 -50.78
N GLU A 92 27.41 13.97 -51.88
CA GLU A 92 26.12 14.63 -52.13
C GLU A 92 24.98 13.59 -52.25
N PRO A 93 24.28 13.25 -51.16
CA PRO A 93 23.17 12.30 -51.20
C PRO A 93 21.87 12.94 -51.68
N ASP A 94 21.04 12.16 -52.39
CA ASP A 94 19.71 12.60 -52.85
C ASP A 94 18.70 12.84 -51.70
N TYR A 95 18.90 12.18 -50.55
CA TYR A 95 18.07 12.36 -49.35
C TYR A 95 18.80 11.96 -48.06
N TYR A 96 18.40 12.56 -46.95
CA TYR A 96 18.88 12.22 -45.61
C TYR A 96 17.86 11.37 -44.85
N ILE A 97 18.35 10.45 -44.00
CA ILE A 97 17.51 9.61 -43.15
C ILE A 97 17.59 10.10 -41.71
N ASN A 98 16.44 10.11 -41.03
CA ASN A 98 16.37 10.39 -39.61
C ASN A 98 15.75 9.18 -38.88
N GLN A 99 16.47 8.68 -37.87
CA GLN A 99 16.05 7.53 -37.07
C GLN A 99 14.87 7.83 -36.12
N PHE A 100 14.62 9.10 -35.79
CA PHE A 100 13.56 9.55 -34.87
C PHE A 100 12.21 9.73 -35.58
N ASN A 101 11.58 8.62 -35.93
CA ASN A 101 10.15 8.57 -36.25
C ASN A 101 9.31 8.42 -34.98
N LEU A 102 8.03 8.84 -34.98
CA LEU A 102 7.17 8.80 -33.79
C LEU A 102 7.15 7.42 -33.11
N ARG A 103 7.04 6.33 -33.90
CA ARG A 103 7.11 4.95 -33.40
C ARG A 103 8.45 4.63 -32.74
N ASN A 104 9.55 5.08 -33.34
CA ASN A 104 10.90 4.86 -32.84
C ASN A 104 11.15 5.68 -31.56
N CYS A 105 10.63 6.90 -31.48
CA CYS A 105 10.67 7.72 -30.27
C CYS A 105 9.89 7.07 -29.12
N LEU A 106 8.67 6.58 -29.39
CA LEU A 106 7.86 5.85 -28.40
C LEU A 106 8.57 4.56 -27.93
N TRP A 107 9.22 3.84 -28.85
CA TRP A 107 9.99 2.65 -28.51
C TRP A 107 11.23 2.97 -27.68
N PHE A 108 11.97 4.01 -28.05
CA PHE A 108 13.16 4.48 -27.33
C PHE A 108 12.83 4.88 -25.88
N THR A 109 11.77 5.66 -25.68
CA THR A 109 11.33 6.08 -24.34
C THR A 109 10.78 4.91 -23.52
N ALA A 110 10.06 3.97 -24.15
CA ALA A 110 9.50 2.79 -23.50
C ALA A 110 10.60 1.83 -23.05
N ALA A 111 11.60 1.60 -23.89
CA ALA A 111 12.78 0.80 -23.55
C ALA A 111 13.55 1.41 -22.38
N GLY A 112 13.67 2.75 -22.35
CA GLY A 112 14.18 3.46 -21.17
C GLY A 112 13.44 3.06 -19.89
N LEU A 113 12.11 3.13 -19.88
CA LEU A 113 11.27 2.76 -18.73
C LEU A 113 11.43 1.31 -18.30
N THR A 114 11.59 0.38 -19.25
CA THR A 114 11.80 -1.04 -18.96
C THR A 114 13.26 -1.38 -18.66
N GLN A 115 14.15 -0.38 -18.57
CA GLN A 115 15.60 -0.53 -18.42
C GLN A 115 16.23 -1.41 -19.51
N GLN A 116 15.61 -1.46 -20.69
CA GLN A 116 16.10 -2.17 -21.85
C GLN A 116 16.84 -1.20 -22.78
N GLY A 117 17.90 -1.70 -23.42
CA GLY A 117 18.57 -0.97 -24.50
C GLY A 117 17.73 -0.94 -25.77
N THR A 118 18.05 -0.01 -26.68
CA THR A 118 17.52 0.01 -28.04
C THR A 118 18.63 0.15 -29.05
N ASP A 119 18.38 -0.34 -30.26
CA ASP A 119 19.27 -0.13 -31.42
C ASP A 119 19.26 1.32 -31.93
N ILE A 120 18.31 2.14 -31.45
CA ILE A 120 18.19 3.56 -31.78
C ILE A 120 19.08 4.35 -30.80
N ALA A 121 20.10 5.01 -31.32
CA ALA A 121 21.07 5.74 -30.50
C ALA A 121 21.13 7.22 -30.91
N PRO A 122 20.84 8.18 -30.01
CA PRO A 122 20.94 9.60 -30.31
C PRO A 122 22.38 9.99 -30.68
N ILE A 123 22.53 10.76 -31.76
CA ILE A 123 23.85 11.14 -32.30
C ILE A 123 24.22 12.56 -31.85
N GLY A 124 23.26 13.49 -31.90
CA GLY A 124 23.42 14.88 -31.53
C GLY A 124 23.66 15.09 -30.04
N ILE A 125 24.37 16.16 -29.69
CA ILE A 125 24.63 16.47 -28.28
C ILE A 125 23.34 16.83 -27.52
N SER A 126 22.40 17.53 -28.17
CA SER A 126 21.10 17.92 -27.61
C SER A 126 20.23 16.71 -27.27
N THR A 127 20.11 15.76 -28.20
CA THR A 127 19.32 14.54 -28.03
C THR A 127 19.97 13.59 -27.02
N ARG A 128 21.31 13.53 -26.96
CA ARG A 128 22.03 12.78 -25.92
C ARG A 128 21.83 13.36 -24.53
N THR A 129 21.89 14.68 -24.36
CA THR A 129 21.59 15.31 -23.07
C THR A 129 20.13 15.05 -22.67
N GLY A 130 19.18 15.17 -23.61
CA GLY A 130 17.78 14.81 -23.37
C GLY A 130 17.60 13.35 -22.93
N ALA A 131 18.32 12.42 -23.56
CA ALA A 131 18.31 11.00 -23.18
C ALA A 131 18.89 10.79 -21.77
N GLY A 132 19.97 11.49 -21.42
CA GLY A 132 20.54 11.45 -20.07
C GLY A 132 19.55 11.92 -19.01
N VAL A 133 18.81 13.01 -19.27
CA VAL A 133 17.77 13.50 -18.35
C VAL A 133 16.64 12.50 -18.20
N TRP A 134 16.18 11.90 -19.32
CA TRP A 134 15.14 10.87 -19.28
C TRP A 134 15.58 9.63 -18.50
N TRP A 135 16.79 9.11 -18.76
CA TRP A 135 17.32 7.96 -18.04
C TRP A 135 17.50 8.25 -16.55
N PHE A 136 17.95 9.45 -16.19
CA PHE A 136 18.06 9.85 -14.78
C PHE A 136 16.69 9.85 -14.09
N PHE A 137 15.66 10.40 -14.75
CA PHE A 137 14.29 10.35 -14.26
C PHE A 137 13.80 8.91 -14.08
N VAL A 138 14.00 8.05 -15.08
CA VAL A 138 13.58 6.64 -15.00
C VAL A 138 14.31 5.90 -13.89
N LEU A 139 15.60 6.13 -13.69
CA LEU A 139 16.36 5.51 -12.59
C LEU A 139 15.73 5.84 -11.24
N ILE A 140 15.43 7.12 -10.98
CA ILE A 140 14.77 7.54 -9.73
C ILE A 140 13.40 6.86 -9.58
N MET A 141 12.62 6.82 -10.65
CA MET A 141 11.29 6.21 -10.63
C MET A 141 11.34 4.71 -10.33
N VAL A 142 12.20 3.95 -11.01
CA VAL A 142 12.33 2.49 -10.79
C VAL A 142 12.89 2.20 -9.41
N SER A 143 13.89 2.96 -8.95
CA SER A 143 14.41 2.82 -7.58
C SER A 143 13.33 3.07 -6.53
N SER A 144 12.50 4.11 -6.70
CA SER A 144 11.39 4.41 -5.78
C SER A 144 10.31 3.33 -5.81
N TYR A 145 9.97 2.84 -7.01
CA TYR A 145 9.02 1.73 -7.17
C TYR A 145 9.51 0.47 -6.44
N THR A 146 10.79 0.15 -6.61
CA THR A 146 11.40 -1.04 -6.01
C THR A 146 11.46 -0.92 -4.49
N ALA A 147 11.81 0.25 -3.97
CA ALA A 147 11.82 0.54 -2.54
C ALA A 147 10.41 0.41 -1.93
N ASN A 148 9.41 1.00 -2.57
CA ASN A 148 8.02 0.91 -2.11
C ASN A 148 7.49 -0.52 -2.20
N LEU A 149 7.78 -1.23 -3.28
CA LEU A 149 7.38 -2.63 -3.44
C LEU A 149 8.00 -3.51 -2.33
N ALA A 150 9.27 -3.32 -2.01
CA ALA A 150 9.92 -4.02 -0.91
C ALA A 150 9.25 -3.71 0.43
N ALA A 151 8.92 -2.44 0.69
CA ALA A 151 8.17 -2.05 1.89
C ALA A 151 6.79 -2.75 1.95
N PHE A 152 6.04 -2.76 0.84
CA PHE A 152 4.75 -3.44 0.74
C PHE A 152 4.85 -4.95 1.00
N LEU A 153 5.91 -5.62 0.51
CA LEU A 153 6.10 -7.05 0.72
C LEU A 153 6.45 -7.40 2.18
N THR A 154 6.97 -6.46 2.96
CA THR A 154 7.26 -6.68 4.38
C THR A 154 6.07 -6.41 5.30
N VAL A 155 5.06 -5.66 4.82
CA VAL A 155 3.89 -5.31 5.62
C VAL A 155 2.82 -6.38 5.46
N GLU A 156 2.67 -7.21 6.48
CA GLU A 156 1.51 -8.10 6.60
C GLU A 156 0.30 -7.28 7.04
N THR A 157 -0.66 -7.05 6.12
CA THR A 157 -1.93 -6.43 6.47
C THR A 157 -2.84 -7.47 7.13
N LEU A 158 -3.03 -7.32 8.44
CA LEU A 158 -4.04 -8.08 9.18
C LEU A 158 -5.39 -7.40 8.97
N VAL A 159 -6.34 -8.12 8.37
CA VAL A 159 -7.71 -7.63 8.25
C VAL A 159 -8.43 -7.92 9.55
N THR A 160 -8.57 -6.89 10.40
CA THR A 160 -9.42 -6.96 11.59
C THR A 160 -10.88 -6.79 11.18
N SER A 161 -11.76 -7.66 11.68
CA SER A 161 -13.19 -7.60 11.35
C SER A 161 -13.93 -6.44 12.05
N PHE A 162 -13.36 -5.91 13.13
CA PHE A 162 -13.88 -4.76 13.87
C PHE A 162 -12.72 -4.04 14.56
N ASN A 163 -12.79 -2.72 14.65
CA ASN A 163 -11.82 -1.88 15.36
C ASN A 163 -12.41 -1.32 16.66
N SER A 164 -13.74 -1.31 16.81
CA SER A 164 -14.43 -0.79 17.99
C SER A 164 -15.50 -1.73 18.54
N LEU A 165 -15.89 -1.50 19.80
CA LEU A 165 -17.00 -2.21 20.45
C LEU A 165 -18.35 -1.86 19.83
N GLU A 166 -18.50 -0.62 19.37
CA GLU A 166 -19.71 -0.14 18.71
C GLU A 166 -19.93 -0.89 17.40
N GLU A 167 -18.87 -1.01 16.57
CA GLU A 167 -18.91 -1.82 15.35
C GLU A 167 -19.27 -3.27 15.63
N LEU A 168 -18.76 -3.86 16.73
CA LEU A 168 -19.11 -5.22 17.14
C LEU A 168 -20.57 -5.35 17.58
N ALA A 169 -21.18 -4.29 18.12
CA ALA A 169 -22.57 -4.28 18.57
C ALA A 169 -23.57 -4.02 17.43
N GLU A 170 -23.18 -3.22 16.43
CA GLU A 170 -24.00 -2.93 15.25
C GLU A 170 -24.03 -4.10 14.26
N GLN A 171 -22.93 -4.82 14.13
CA GLN A 171 -22.85 -5.97 13.23
C GLN A 171 -23.60 -7.19 13.79
N THR A 172 -24.16 -8.02 12.91
CA THR A 172 -24.93 -9.23 13.28
C THR A 172 -24.24 -10.55 12.93
N GLU A 173 -23.05 -10.51 12.34
CA GLU A 173 -22.32 -11.67 11.83
C GLU A 173 -21.55 -12.41 12.95
N ILE A 174 -20.80 -11.67 13.76
CA ILE A 174 -19.98 -12.17 14.86
C ILE A 174 -20.82 -12.22 16.14
N LYS A 175 -21.04 -13.43 16.65
CA LYS A 175 -21.71 -13.64 17.93
C LYS A 175 -20.74 -13.32 19.07
N TYR A 176 -21.21 -12.56 20.04
CA TYR A 176 -20.47 -12.24 21.27
C TYR A 176 -21.28 -12.65 22.51
N GLY A 177 -20.60 -12.83 23.64
CA GLY A 177 -21.24 -13.24 24.89
C GLY A 177 -20.29 -13.21 26.08
N ALA A 178 -20.86 -13.32 27.27
CA ALA A 178 -20.13 -13.42 28.52
C ALA A 178 -20.49 -14.72 29.26
N LYS A 179 -19.63 -15.15 30.19
CA LYS A 179 -19.87 -16.35 31.00
C LYS A 179 -21.21 -16.25 31.73
N ARG A 180 -22.05 -17.28 31.59
CA ARG A 180 -23.34 -17.37 32.31
C ARG A 180 -23.10 -17.26 33.82
N ASP A 181 -23.92 -16.44 34.48
CA ASP A 181 -23.84 -16.13 35.92
C ASP A 181 -22.50 -15.49 36.37
N GLY A 182 -21.71 -14.98 35.42
CA GLY A 182 -20.49 -14.22 35.69
C GLY A 182 -20.77 -12.76 36.06
N ALA A 183 -19.84 -12.15 36.78
CA ALA A 183 -19.92 -10.73 37.16
C ALA A 183 -20.08 -9.81 35.93
N THR A 184 -19.36 -10.09 34.83
CA THR A 184 -19.44 -9.35 33.56
C THR A 184 -20.83 -9.41 32.93
N ALA A 185 -21.48 -10.58 32.92
CA ALA A 185 -22.83 -10.71 32.37
C ALA A 185 -23.86 -9.92 33.20
N ASN A 186 -23.70 -9.92 34.52
CA ASN A 186 -24.56 -9.16 35.42
C ASN A 186 -24.32 -7.65 35.29
N TYR A 187 -23.07 -7.21 35.12
CA TYR A 187 -22.74 -5.81 34.86
C TYR A 187 -23.50 -5.24 33.67
N PHE A 188 -23.49 -5.93 32.53
CA PHE A 188 -24.22 -5.48 31.33
C PHE A 188 -25.75 -5.58 31.48
N LYS A 189 -26.28 -6.55 32.25
CA LYS A 189 -27.72 -6.66 32.54
C LYS A 189 -28.25 -5.52 33.43
N VAL A 190 -27.43 -5.04 34.37
CA VAL A 190 -27.82 -3.92 35.24
C VAL A 190 -27.76 -2.62 34.46
N ASN A 191 -26.69 -2.38 33.70
CA ASN A 191 -26.56 -1.19 32.86
C ASN A 191 -27.61 -1.09 31.76
N SER A 192 -28.05 -2.21 31.17
CA SER A 192 -29.12 -2.15 30.17
C SER A 192 -30.48 -1.76 30.76
N ARG A 193 -30.68 -1.98 32.07
CA ARG A 193 -31.92 -1.60 32.78
C ARG A 193 -31.91 -0.16 33.29
N SER A 194 -30.75 0.46 33.46
CA SER A 194 -30.65 1.86 33.90
C SER A 194 -30.76 2.87 32.75
N ASN A 195 -30.58 2.40 31.50
CA ASN A 195 -30.70 3.22 30.29
C ASN A 195 -32.09 3.12 29.62
N GLN A 196 -33.07 2.53 30.31
CA GLN A 196 -34.50 2.58 30.00
C GLN A 196 -35.21 3.41 31.06
#